data_AF-A0A3M1LAJ1-F1
#
_entry.id   AF-A0A3M1LAJ1-F1
#
_cell.length_a   1.000
_cell.length_b   1.000
_cell.length_c   1.000
_cell.angle_alpha   90.00
_cell.angle_beta   90.00
_cell.angle_gamma   90.00
#
_symmetry.space_group_name_H-M   'P 1'
#
loop_
_entity.id
_entity.type
_entity.pdbx_description
1 polymer ?
#
loop_
_entity_poly.entity_id
_entity_poly.type
_entity_poly.pdbx_seq_one_letter_code
_entity_poly.pdbx_strand_id
1 'polypeptide(L)' 'MRILFLHPNFPAQFRHVSKALAQNPKHTVVFGTNRQEGNIPGVKKAIYQPSRPPS' A
#
# COMPACT_ATOMS: atom_id res chain seq x y z
N MET A 1 -12.63 -6.06 7.21
CA MET A 1 -11.40 -5.74 7.99
C MET A 1 -10.64 -4.61 7.33
N ARG A 2 -9.84 -3.84 8.08
CA ARG A 2 -9.01 -2.75 7.55
C ARG A 2 -7.53 -3.12 7.70
N ILE A 3 -6.78 -3.11 6.60
CA ILE A 3 -5.41 -3.60 6.54
C ILE A 3 -4.54 -2.53 5.89
N LEU A 4 -3.45 -2.14 6.55
CA LEU A 4 -2.49 -1.15 6.07
C LEU A 4 -1.12 -1.80 5.89
N PHE A 5 -0.61 -1.75 4.66
CA PHE A 5 0.78 -2.05 4.32
C PHE A 5 1.55 -0.75 4.21
N LEU A 6 2.62 -0.57 4.98
CA LEU A 6 3.43 0.65 4.96
C LEU A 6 4.86 0.31 4.52
N HIS A 7 5.27 0.76 3.33
CA HIS A 7 6.64 0.55 2.85
C HIS A 7 6.99 1.56 1.74
N PRO A 8 8.22 2.11 1.71
CA PRO A 8 8.64 3.03 0.64
C PRO A 8 8.45 2.48 -0.77
N ASN A 9 9.00 1.30 -1.09
CA ASN A 9 9.05 0.78 -2.48
C ASN A 9 8.20 -0.47 -2.80
N PHE A 10 7.21 -0.80 -1.97
CA PHE A 10 6.35 -1.99 -2.07
C PHE A 10 7.03 -3.31 -2.52
N PRO A 11 7.62 -4.10 -1.61
CA PRO A 11 8.28 -5.34 -2.01
C PRO A 11 7.30 -6.36 -2.62
N ALA A 12 7.82 -7.22 -3.52
CA ALA A 12 7.03 -8.15 -4.33
C ALA A 12 6.12 -9.08 -3.51
N GLN A 13 6.57 -9.49 -2.33
CA GLN A 13 5.81 -10.32 -1.41
C GLN A 13 4.55 -9.61 -0.88
N PHE A 14 4.64 -8.33 -0.51
CA PHE A 14 3.47 -7.60 -0.02
C PHE A 14 2.48 -7.30 -1.15
N ARG A 15 2.92 -7.16 -2.40
CA ARG A 15 2.03 -7.02 -3.56
C ARG A 15 1.11 -8.22 -3.73
N HIS A 16 1.66 -9.43 -3.63
CA HIS A 16 0.88 -10.67 -3.73
C HIS A 16 -0.14 -10.77 -2.59
N VAL A 17 0.31 -10.55 -1.36
CA VAL A 17 -0.57 -10.64 -0.18
C VAL A 17 -1.66 -9.58 -0.21
N SER A 18 -1.32 -8.31 -0.52
CA SER A 18 -2.32 -7.24 -0.60
C SER A 18 -3.37 -7.48 -1.69
N LYS A 19 -2.95 -8.06 -2.83
CA LYS A 19 -3.84 -8.40 -3.93
C LYS A 19 -4.80 -9.52 -3.53
N ALA A 20 -4.30 -10.57 -2.88
CA ALA A 20 -5.14 -11.67 -2.39
C ALA A 20 -6.15 -11.17 -1.34
N LEU A 21 -5.71 -10.34 -0.40
CA LEU A 21 -6.59 -9.77 0.62
C LEU A 21 -7.66 -8.83 0.04
N ALA A 22 -7.34 -8.12 -1.05
CA ALA A 22 -8.26 -7.22 -1.73
C ALA A 22 -9.35 -7.92 -2.55
N GLN A 23 -9.24 -9.24 -2.79
CA GLN A 23 -10.29 -10.00 -3.47
C GLN A 23 -11.57 -10.13 -2.62
N ASN A 24 -11.47 -9.99 -1.30
CA ASN A 24 -12.65 -9.96 -0.44
C ASN A 24 -13.20 -8.53 -0.38
N PRO A 25 -14.42 -8.26 -0.88
CA PRO A 25 -15.00 -6.91 -0.88
C PRO A 25 -15.30 -6.37 0.53
N LYS A 26 -15.32 -7.23 1.55
CA LYS A 26 -15.44 -6.81 2.96
C LYS A 26 -14.11 -6.30 3.54
N HIS A 27 -13.02 -6.38 2.78
CA HIS A 27 -11.71 -5.87 3.18
C HIS A 27 -11.48 -4.49 2.58
N THR A 28 -10.92 -3.59 3.39
CA THR A 28 -10.31 -2.35 2.92
C THR A 28 -8.80 -2.51 3.06
N VAL A 29 -8.12 -2.66 1.93
CA VAL A 29 -6.67 -2.78 1.88
C VAL A 29 -6.09 -1.45 1.43
N VAL A 30 -5.18 -0.88 2.22
CA VAL A 30 -4.48 0.36 1.91
C VAL A 30 -2.98 0.08 1.85
N PHE A 31 -2.32 0.66 0.87
CA PHE A 31 -0.87 0.64 0.72
C PHE A 31 -0.31 2.06 0.84
N GLY A 32 0.38 2.33 1.94
CA GLY A 32 1.11 3.55 2.19
C GLY A 32 2.52 3.47 1.62
N THR A 33 2.88 4.42 0.75
CA THR A 33 4.18 4.47 0.05
C THR A 33 4.62 5.90 -0.24
N ASN A 34 5.92 6.11 -0.47
CA ASN A 34 6.42 7.36 -1.04
C ASN A 34 6.59 7.28 -2.57
N ARG A 35 6.39 6.10 -3.18
CA ARG A 35 6.53 5.87 -4.61
C ARG A 35 5.23 6.22 -5.35
N GLN A 36 5.32 7.15 -6.29
CA GLN A 36 4.15 7.61 -7.07
C GLN A 36 3.68 6.60 -8.11
N GLU A 37 4.58 5.79 -8.66
CA GLU A 37 4.28 4.81 -9.70
C GLU A 37 3.66 3.52 -9.15
N GLY A 38 2.89 2.84 -10.01
CA GLY A 38 2.31 1.53 -9.75
C GLY A 38 0.96 1.61 -9.02
N ASN A 39 0.06 0.72 -9.42
CA ASN A 39 -1.24 0.53 -8.80
C ASN A 39 -1.54 -0.96 -8.68
N ILE A 40 -2.27 -1.37 -7.64
CA ILE A 40 -2.75 -2.75 -7.49
C ILE A 40 -4.27 -2.73 -7.48
N PRO A 41 -4.93 -3.47 -8.39
CA PRO A 41 -6.39 -3.57 -8.40
C PRO A 41 -6.94 -3.99 -7.02
N GLY A 42 -7.94 -3.25 -6.52
CA GLY A 42 -8.56 -3.50 -5.23
C GLY A 42 -7.80 -2.98 -4.00
N VAL A 43 -6.59 -2.43 -4.16
CA VAL A 43 -5.81 -1.85 -3.06
C VAL A 43 -5.78 -0.33 -3.20
N LYS A 44 -6.17 0.39 -2.14
CA LYS A 44 -6.08 1.86 -2.12
C LYS A 44 -4.64 2.29 -1.90
N LYS A 45 -4.11 3.14 -2.77
CA LYS A 45 -2.77 3.71 -2.61
C LYS A 45 -2.84 5.02 -1.81
N ALA A 46 -1.99 5.16 -0.80
CA ALA A 46 -1.81 6.38 -0.04
C ALA A 46 -0.35 6.84 -0.18
N ILE A 47 -0.13 8.03 -0.72
CA ILE A 47 1.20 8.62 -0.79
C ILE A 47 1.48 9.34 0.52
N TYR A 48 2.62 9.05 1.14
CA TYR A 48 3.09 9.80 2.32
C TYR A 48 4.49 10.35 2.05
N GLN A 49 4.77 11.47 2.72
CA GLN A 49 6.08 12.10 2.71
C GLN A 49 6.55 12.28 4.16
N PRO A 50 7.86 12.18 4.43
CA PRO A 50 8.39 12.49 5.75
C PRO A 50 7.98 13.89 6.19
N SER A 51 7.56 14.05 7.44
CA SER A 51 7.21 15.37 7.98
C SER A 51 8.44 16.28 8.18
N ARG A 52 9.64 15.70 8.24
CA ARG A 52 10.90 16.45 8.38
C ARG A 52 11.82 16.10 7.20
N PRO A 53 12.41 17.09 6.52
CA PRO A 53 13.45 16.84 5.54
C PRO A 53 14.70 16.26 6.23
N PRO A 54 15.51 15.44 5.52
CA PRO A 54 16.81 15.03 6.04
C PRO A 54 17.66 16.27 6.34
N SER A 55 18.39 16.23 7.45
CA SER A 55 19.36 17.26 7.84
C SER A 55 20.62 17.20 7.00
#